data_AF-A0A7D4Y0J2-F1
#
_entry.id   AF-A0A7D4Y0J2-F1
#
_cell.length_a   1.000
_cell.length_b   1.000
_cell.length_c   1.000
_cell.angle_alpha   90.00
_cell.angle_beta   90.00
_cell.angle_gamma   90.00
#
_symmetry.space_group_name_H-M   'P 1'
#
loop_
_entity.id
_entity.type
_entity.pdbx_description
1 polymer ?
#
loop_
_entity_poly.entity_id
_entity_poly.type
_entity_poly.pdbx_seq_one_letter_code
_entity_poly.pdbx_strand_id
1 'polypeptide(L)'
;MSTRSTRSPRRVATVAGGLSVAVTLALRFAVFPYQDHGTPLWELPWMTLGAFALLAVPAYLYAAHGVIAPVAVVVGTYALAVRETWGYFGGLGPPDPGAASTPTILTLYLVFWAVPLAAATAVGGAEYGIRALGTRRGGAEA
;
A
#
# COMPACT_ATOMS: atom_id res chain seq x y z
N MET A 1 -19.47 -15.60 23.13
CA MET A 1 -20.05 -15.66 21.77
C MET A 1 -19.06 -15.00 20.81
N SER A 2 -18.23 -15.78 20.13
CA SER A 2 -17.14 -15.26 19.27
C SER A 2 -17.62 -15.26 17.83
N THR A 3 -17.90 -14.07 17.28
CA THR A 3 -18.15 -13.88 15.84
C THR A 3 -16.81 -13.98 15.10
N ARG A 4 -16.27 -15.20 14.97
CA ARG A 4 -15.11 -15.46 14.12
C ARG A 4 -15.56 -15.22 12.68
N SER A 5 -15.19 -14.06 12.14
CA SER A 5 -15.34 -13.73 10.72
C SER A 5 -14.88 -14.92 9.87
N THR A 6 -15.81 -15.54 9.16
CA THR A 6 -15.61 -16.76 8.33
C THR A 6 -14.87 -16.48 7.02
N ARG A 7 -14.31 -15.27 6.84
CA ARG A 7 -13.65 -14.89 5.60
C ARG A 7 -12.23 -15.44 5.56
N SER A 8 -11.96 -16.30 4.58
CA SER A 8 -10.60 -16.78 4.27
C SER A 8 -9.61 -15.61 4.17
N PRO A 9 -8.45 -15.64 4.87
CA PRO A 9 -7.43 -14.60 4.79
C PRO A 9 -6.99 -14.30 3.36
N ARG A 10 -6.97 -15.33 2.49
CA ARG A 10 -6.69 -15.17 1.06
C ARG A 10 -7.72 -14.29 0.37
N ARG A 11 -9.01 -14.48 0.67
CA ARG A 11 -10.09 -13.67 0.09
C ARG A 11 -10.00 -12.22 0.55
N VAL A 12 -9.67 -11.97 1.82
CA VAL A 12 -9.44 -10.62 2.34
C VAL A 12 -8.30 -9.95 1.59
N ALA A 13 -7.17 -10.65 1.44
CA ALA A 13 -6.01 -10.16 0.72
C ALA A 13 -6.31 -9.82 -0.75
N THR A 14 -7.01 -10.72 -1.47
CA THR A 14 -7.37 -10.49 -2.87
C THR A 14 -8.30 -9.29 -3.03
N VAL A 15 -9.31 -9.15 -2.17
CA VAL A 15 -10.23 -8.00 -2.21
C VAL A 15 -9.49 -6.70 -1.89
N ALA A 16 -8.65 -6.69 -0.86
CA ALA A 16 -7.89 -5.50 -0.48
C ALA A 16 -6.90 -5.09 -1.59
N GLY A 17 -6.16 -6.04 -2.16
CA GLY A 17 -5.28 -5.78 -3.30
C GLY A 17 -6.04 -5.27 -4.52
N GLY A 18 -7.19 -5.88 -4.85
CA GLY A 18 -8.04 -5.43 -5.95
C GLY A 18 -8.57 -4.00 -5.76
N LEU A 19 -9.00 -3.65 -4.54
CA LEU A 19 -9.40 -2.29 -4.20
C LEU A 19 -8.24 -1.30 -4.32
N SER A 20 -7.04 -1.68 -3.86
CA SER A 20 -5.84 -0.85 -3.98
C SER A 20 -5.50 -0.56 -5.46
N VAL A 21 -5.59 -1.57 -6.32
CA VAL A 21 -5.44 -1.40 -7.77
C VAL A 21 -6.50 -0.45 -8.31
N ALA A 22 -7.78 -0.68 -8.01
CA ALA A 22 -8.88 0.17 -8.50
C ALA A 22 -8.72 1.64 -8.10
N VAL A 23 -8.37 1.90 -6.82
CA VAL A 23 -8.09 3.26 -6.32
C VAL A 23 -6.88 3.86 -7.03
N THR A 24 -5.82 3.08 -7.22
CA THR A 24 -4.60 3.55 -7.92
C THR A 24 -4.91 3.93 -9.36
N LEU A 25 -5.69 3.12 -10.08
CA LEU A 25 -6.09 3.42 -11.46
C LEU A 25 -6.99 4.66 -11.50
N ALA A 26 -7.95 4.80 -10.58
CA ALA A 26 -8.79 5.98 -10.50
C ALA A 26 -7.97 7.26 -10.23
N LEU A 27 -7.00 7.19 -9.32
CA LEU A 27 -6.10 8.31 -9.04
C LEU A 27 -5.27 8.68 -10.27
N ARG A 28 -4.72 7.71 -10.99
CA ARG A 28 -3.90 7.98 -12.17
C ARG A 28 -4.70 8.54 -13.34
N PHE A 29 -5.81 7.91 -13.69
CA PHE A 29 -6.54 8.25 -14.91
C PHE A 29 -7.57 9.36 -14.73
N ALA A 30 -8.17 9.50 -13.54
CA ALA A 30 -9.22 10.51 -13.32
C ALA A 30 -8.74 11.72 -12.53
N VAL A 31 -7.78 11.54 -11.60
CA VAL A 31 -7.34 12.61 -10.69
C VAL A 31 -6.01 13.23 -11.15
N PHE A 32 -5.09 12.42 -11.67
CA PHE A 32 -3.77 12.83 -12.12
C PHE A 32 -3.49 12.45 -13.59
N PRO A 33 -4.37 12.77 -14.55
CA PRO A 33 -4.29 12.30 -15.94
C PRO A 33 -2.98 12.69 -16.65
N TYR A 34 -2.31 13.75 -16.17
CA TYR A 34 -1.04 14.21 -16.71
C TYR A 34 0.15 13.27 -16.44
N GLN A 35 0.04 12.35 -15.47
CA GLN A 35 1.09 11.38 -15.17
C GLN A 35 1.32 10.35 -16.29
N ASP A 36 0.34 10.18 -17.20
CA ASP A 36 0.43 9.18 -18.25
C ASP A 36 1.30 9.63 -19.43
N HIS A 37 1.63 10.93 -19.54
CA HIS A 37 2.31 11.49 -20.71
C HIS A 37 3.83 11.21 -20.78
N GLY A 38 4.37 10.40 -19.87
CA GLY A 38 5.77 9.97 -19.89
C GLY A 38 6.04 8.62 -19.22
N THR A 39 5.01 7.91 -18.73
CA THR A 39 5.22 6.61 -18.09
C THR A 39 5.41 5.52 -19.16
N PRO A 40 6.55 4.80 -19.18
CA PRO A 40 6.73 3.69 -20.11
C PRO A 40 5.65 2.61 -19.91
N LEU A 41 5.04 2.15 -21.01
CA LEU A 41 3.95 1.17 -20.95
C LEU A 41 4.31 -0.14 -20.22
N TRP A 42 5.59 -0.51 -20.22
CA TRP A 42 6.10 -1.70 -19.53
C TRP A 42 6.10 -1.56 -18.00
N GLU A 43 6.06 -0.34 -17.46
CA GLU A 43 5.97 -0.10 -16.01
C GLU A 43 4.54 -0.34 -15.47
N LEU A 44 3.52 -0.29 -16.32
CA LEU A 44 2.12 -0.43 -15.91
C LEU A 44 1.81 -1.80 -15.26
N PRO A 45 2.23 -2.95 -15.83
CA PRO A 45 2.08 -4.25 -15.17
C PRO A 45 2.81 -4.30 -13.82
N TRP A 46 4.01 -3.72 -13.74
CA TRP A 46 4.82 -3.71 -12.53
C TRP A 46 4.19 -2.87 -11.41
N MET A 47 3.73 -1.67 -11.74
CA MET A 47 3.03 -0.79 -10.81
C MET A 47 1.68 -1.38 -10.38
N THR A 48 0.98 -2.10 -11.27
CA THR A 48 -0.27 -2.80 -10.95
C THR A 48 -0.03 -3.93 -9.95
N LEU A 49 1.02 -4.73 -10.20
CA LEU A 49 1.48 -5.75 -9.25
C LEU A 49 1.84 -5.13 -7.91
N GLY A 50 2.56 -4.01 -7.92
CA GLY A 50 2.91 -3.26 -6.73
C GLY A 50 1.70 -2.76 -5.95
N ALA A 51 0.78 -2.06 -6.61
CA ALA A 51 -0.46 -1.58 -6.00
C ALA A 51 -1.27 -2.72 -5.36
N PHE A 52 -1.34 -3.88 -6.03
CA PHE A 52 -1.98 -5.06 -5.49
C PHE A 52 -1.24 -5.59 -4.25
N ALA A 53 0.05 -5.86 -4.38
CA ALA A 53 0.88 -6.49 -3.34
C ALA A 53 0.96 -5.63 -2.07
N LEU A 54 1.09 -4.31 -2.25
CA LEU A 54 1.19 -3.33 -1.18
C LEU A 54 0.06 -3.46 -0.16
N LEU A 55 -1.18 -3.68 -0.60
CA LEU A 55 -2.29 -3.84 0.35
C LEU A 55 -2.70 -5.30 0.56
N ALA A 56 -2.55 -6.18 -0.43
CA ALA A 56 -2.90 -7.59 -0.30
C ALA A 56 -2.06 -8.30 0.77
N VAL A 57 -0.74 -8.06 0.81
CA VAL A 57 0.15 -8.72 1.76
C VAL A 57 -0.10 -8.27 3.20
N PRO A 58 -0.16 -6.97 3.53
CA PRO A 58 -0.57 -6.51 4.86
C PRO A 58 -1.97 -6.99 5.26
N ALA A 59 -2.94 -6.95 4.36
CA ALA A 59 -4.29 -7.43 4.66
C ALA A 59 -4.33 -8.93 4.95
N TYR A 60 -3.50 -9.72 4.26
CA TYR A 60 -3.30 -11.12 4.58
C TYR A 60 -2.73 -11.30 5.98
N LEU A 61 -1.64 -10.60 6.31
CA LEU A 61 -0.99 -10.67 7.63
C LEU A 61 -1.94 -10.27 8.76
N TYR A 62 -2.75 -9.24 8.53
CA TYR A 62 -3.79 -8.83 9.47
C TYR A 62 -4.86 -9.92 9.63
N ALA A 63 -5.39 -10.46 8.53
CA ALA A 63 -6.45 -11.47 8.60
C ALA A 63 -5.96 -12.82 9.16
N ALA A 64 -4.71 -13.21 8.90
CA ALA A 64 -4.12 -14.47 9.34
C ALA A 64 -3.53 -14.42 10.76
N HIS A 65 -2.91 -13.29 11.13
CA HIS A 65 -2.11 -13.17 12.36
C HIS A 65 -2.55 -12.00 13.26
N GLY A 66 -3.54 -11.21 12.86
CA GLY A 66 -4.03 -10.06 13.62
C GLY A 66 -3.06 -8.88 13.69
N VAL A 67 -2.02 -8.87 12.85
CA VAL A 67 -0.93 -7.88 12.84
C VAL A 67 -1.39 -6.66 12.02
N ILE A 68 -1.56 -5.51 12.66
CA ILE A 68 -2.21 -4.34 12.04
C ILE A 68 -1.20 -3.30 11.51
N ALA A 69 0.00 -3.25 12.09
CA ALA A 69 0.99 -2.23 11.76
C ALA A 69 1.39 -2.22 10.27
N PRO A 70 1.53 -3.36 9.55
CA PRO A 70 1.81 -3.36 8.12
C PRO A 70 0.76 -2.62 7.30
N VAL A 71 -0.51 -2.76 7.66
CA VAL A 71 -1.63 -2.09 6.97
C VAL A 71 -1.52 -0.58 7.18
N ALA A 72 -1.27 -0.16 8.42
CA ALA A 72 -1.13 1.25 8.75
C ALA A 72 0.06 1.91 8.03
N VAL A 73 1.22 1.23 7.96
CA VAL A 73 2.41 1.72 7.26
C VAL A 73 2.14 1.91 5.76
N VAL A 74 1.56 0.90 5.10
CA VAL A 74 1.27 1.01 3.67
C VAL A 74 0.22 2.09 3.40
N VAL A 75 -0.90 2.08 4.11
CA VAL A 75 -1.96 3.08 3.89
C VAL A 75 -1.46 4.49 4.16
N GLY A 76 -0.68 4.69 5.23
CA GLY A 76 -0.11 5.99 5.58
C GLY A 76 0.90 6.49 4.55
N THR A 77 1.83 5.63 4.12
CA THR A 77 2.83 6.00 3.10
C THR A 77 2.21 6.21 1.72
N TYR A 78 1.17 5.44 1.37
CA TYR A 78 0.38 5.65 0.15
C TYR A 78 -0.35 7.00 0.18
N ALA A 79 -1.05 7.30 1.28
CA ALA A 79 -1.74 8.58 1.45
C ALA A 79 -0.77 9.77 1.38
N LEU A 80 0.43 9.63 1.96
CA LEU A 80 1.49 10.63 1.83
C LEU A 80 1.93 10.79 0.37
N ALA A 81 2.17 9.70 -0.35
CA ALA A 81 2.55 9.75 -1.77
C ALA A 81 1.48 10.43 -2.64
N VAL A 82 0.20 10.19 -2.36
CA VAL A 82 -0.92 10.86 -3.02
C VAL A 82 -0.96 12.35 -2.67
N ARG A 83 -0.77 12.71 -1.39
CA ARG A 83 -0.73 14.10 -0.93
C ARG A 83 0.41 14.88 -1.58
N GLU A 84 1.63 14.33 -1.62
CA GLU A 84 2.79 14.99 -2.22
C GLU A 84 2.59 15.17 -3.73
N THR A 85 2.04 14.16 -4.40
CA THR A 85 1.62 14.25 -5.81
C THR A 85 0.58 15.34 -6.03
N TRP A 86 -0.40 15.45 -5.14
CA TRP A 86 -1.40 16.51 -5.18
C TRP A 86 -0.77 17.89 -4.95
N GLY A 87 0.18 18.02 -4.02
CA GLY A 87 0.91 19.27 -3.79
C GLY A 87 1.71 19.71 -5.01
N TYR A 88 2.33 18.76 -5.72
CA TYR A 88 3.04 19.01 -6.97
C TYR A 88 2.11 19.58 -8.05
N PHE A 89 1.00 18.90 -8.35
CA PHE A 89 0.09 19.36 -9.42
C PHE A 89 -0.84 20.52 -8.99
N GLY A 90 -1.27 20.55 -7.74
CA GLY A 90 -2.13 21.60 -7.20
C GLY A 90 -1.43 22.97 -7.11
N GLY A 91 -0.10 22.99 -7.12
CA GLY A 91 0.71 24.22 -7.18
C GLY A 91 1.07 24.70 -8.58
N LEU A 92 0.89 23.88 -9.63
CA LEU A 92 1.46 24.14 -10.96
C LEU A 92 0.60 24.99 -11.91
N GLY A 93 -0.60 25.43 -11.53
CA GLY A 93 -1.46 26.20 -12.45
C GLY A 93 -1.82 25.39 -13.72
N PRO A 94 -2.30 26.04 -14.81
CA PRO A 94 -2.65 25.33 -16.04
C PRO A 94 -1.43 24.58 -16.63
N PRO A 95 -1.65 23.47 -17.34
CA PRO A 95 -0.63 22.45 -17.62
C PRO A 95 0.55 23.03 -18.41
N ASP A 96 1.71 23.06 -17.78
CA ASP A 96 2.99 23.29 -18.44
C ASP A 96 3.47 21.96 -19.08
N PRO A 97 3.63 21.85 -20.42
CA PRO A 97 4.03 20.61 -21.09
C PRO A 97 5.33 20.01 -20.57
N GLY A 98 6.22 20.82 -19.97
CA GLY A 98 7.47 20.36 -19.36
C GLY A 98 7.28 19.53 -18.08
N ALA A 99 6.19 19.77 -17.32
CA ALA A 99 5.89 19.07 -16.08
C ALA A 99 5.51 17.58 -16.28
N ALA A 100 5.13 17.20 -17.51
CA ALA A 100 4.74 15.83 -17.86
C ALA A 100 5.90 14.81 -17.84
N SER A 101 7.15 15.28 -17.73
CA SER A 101 8.35 14.44 -17.85
C SER A 101 8.96 14.01 -16.50
N THR A 102 8.50 14.55 -15.37
CA THR A 102 9.07 14.25 -14.06
C THR A 102 8.27 13.15 -13.35
N PRO A 103 8.90 12.04 -12.89
CA PRO A 103 8.21 11.03 -12.10
C PRO A 103 7.67 11.62 -10.81
N THR A 104 6.37 11.44 -10.57
CA THR A 104 5.74 11.91 -9.32
C THR A 104 6.07 11.00 -8.15
N ILE A 105 5.86 11.49 -6.93
CA ILE A 105 6.06 10.68 -5.73
C ILE A 105 5.16 9.43 -5.73
N LEU A 106 3.92 9.52 -6.24
CA LEU A 106 3.06 8.35 -6.42
C LEU A 106 3.63 7.35 -7.44
N THR A 107 4.16 7.83 -8.57
CA THR A 107 4.84 6.98 -9.56
C THR A 107 6.03 6.27 -8.92
N LEU A 108 6.92 7.00 -8.23
CA LEU A 108 8.08 6.42 -7.56
C LEU A 108 7.69 5.40 -6.49
N TYR A 109 6.66 5.72 -5.69
CA TYR A 109 6.12 4.80 -4.69
C TYR A 109 5.64 3.48 -5.31
N LEU A 110 4.99 3.55 -6.48
CA LEU A 110 4.48 2.39 -7.21
C LEU A 110 5.53 1.66 -8.03
N VAL A 111 6.64 2.29 -8.44
CA VAL A 111 7.78 1.62 -9.08
C VAL A 111 8.62 0.90 -8.03
N PHE A 112 8.93 1.58 -6.93
CA PHE A 112 9.76 1.05 -5.86
C PHE A 112 8.95 0.41 -4.73
N TRP A 113 7.74 -0.08 -5.05
CA TRP A 113 6.75 -0.62 -4.09
C TRP A 113 7.29 -1.73 -3.17
N ALA A 114 8.32 -2.46 -3.60
CA ALA A 114 8.99 -3.46 -2.78
C ALA A 114 9.61 -2.85 -1.51
N VAL A 115 10.06 -1.59 -1.55
CA VAL A 115 10.68 -0.88 -0.42
C VAL A 115 9.67 -0.62 0.71
N PRO A 116 8.55 0.11 0.49
CA PRO A 116 7.54 0.30 1.53
C PRO A 116 6.89 -1.01 1.97
N LEU A 117 6.74 -1.99 1.07
CA LEU A 117 6.25 -3.32 1.46
C LEU A 117 7.23 -4.03 2.42
N ALA A 118 8.52 -4.04 2.11
CA ALA A 118 9.54 -4.64 2.97
C ALA A 118 9.55 -3.96 4.35
N ALA A 119 9.52 -2.62 4.38
CA ALA A 119 9.43 -1.85 5.63
C ALA A 119 8.18 -2.22 6.44
N ALA A 120 7.00 -2.27 5.79
CA ALA A 120 5.75 -2.66 6.44
C ALA A 120 5.81 -4.09 7.01
N THR A 121 6.37 -5.04 6.26
CA THR A 121 6.53 -6.42 6.73
C THR A 121 7.51 -6.54 7.89
N ALA A 122 8.61 -5.78 7.89
CA ALA A 122 9.57 -5.76 9.00
C ALA A 122 8.91 -5.24 10.29
N VAL A 123 8.13 -4.16 10.19
CA VAL A 123 7.34 -3.63 11.32
C VAL A 123 6.31 -4.66 11.80
N GLY A 124 5.62 -5.35 10.90
CA GLY A 124 4.70 -6.44 11.25
C GLY A 124 5.37 -7.63 11.92
N GLY A 125 6.58 -7.99 11.48
CA GLY A 125 7.40 -9.03 12.10
C GLY A 125 7.75 -8.68 13.55
N ALA A 126 8.13 -7.42 13.80
CA ALA A 126 8.38 -6.92 15.15
C ALA A 126 7.11 -6.95 16.02
N GLU A 127 5.98 -6.47 15.50
CA GLU A 127 4.68 -6.52 16.20
C GLU A 127 4.30 -7.97 16.57
N TYR A 128 4.44 -8.90 15.64
CA TYR A 128 4.17 -10.31 15.87
C TYR A 128 5.10 -10.90 16.94
N GLY A 129 6.40 -10.60 16.87
CA GLY A 129 7.40 -11.08 17.82
C GLY A 129 7.12 -10.61 19.25
N ILE A 130 6.77 -9.33 19.44
CA ILE A 130 6.43 -8.77 20.75
C ILE A 130 5.21 -9.48 21.35
N ARG A 131 4.16 -9.70 20.54
CA ARG A 131 2.95 -10.41 20.98
C ARG A 131 3.25 -11.86 21.39
N ALA A 132 4.09 -12.55 20.61
CA ALA A 132 4.48 -13.94 20.90
C ALA A 132 5.35 -14.06 22.17
N LEU A 133 6.15 -13.05 22.49
CA LEU A 133 6.92 -13.01 23.74
C LEU A 133 6.02 -12.73 24.95
N GLY A 134 5.03 -11.84 24.80
CA GLY A 134 4.06 -11.53 25.86
C GLY A 134 3.19 -12.73 26.26
N THR A 135 2.72 -13.52 25.28
CA THR A 135 1.93 -14.73 25.57
C THR A 135 2.74 -15.82 26.26
N ARG A 136 4.03 -15.97 25.96
CA ARG A 136 4.91 -16.94 26.63
C ARG A 136 5.20 -16.59 28.08
N ARG A 137 5.36 -15.29 28.40
CA ARG A 137 5.55 -14.84 29.79
C ARG A 137 4.29 -15.01 30.63
N GLY A 138 3.11 -14.67 30.10
CA GLY A 138 1.84 -14.84 30.83
C GLY A 138 1.44 -16.30 31.08
N GLY A 139 1.95 -17.25 30.29
CA GLY A 139 1.75 -18.68 30.53
C GLY A 139 2.74 -19.33 31.50
N ALA A 140 3.80 -18.62 31.90
CA ALA A 140 4.77 -19.08 32.91
C ALA A 140 4.41 -18.59 34.33
N GLU A 141 3.43 -17.69 34.45
CA GLU A 141 2.94 -17.12 35.71
C GLU A 141 1.56 -17.69 36.13
N ALA A 142 1.04 -18.69 35.39
CA ALA A 142 -0.23 -19.38 35.65
C ALA A 142 0.00 -20.87 35.96
#